data_AF-Q12ZQ6-F1
#
_entry.id   AF-Q12ZQ6-F1
#
_cell.length_a   1.000
_cell.length_b   1.000
_cell.length_c   1.000
_cell.angle_alpha   90.00
_cell.angle_beta   90.00
_cell.angle_gamma   90.00
#
_symmetry.space_group_name_H-M   'P 1'
#
loop_
_entity.id
_entity.type
_entity.pdbx_description
1 polymer ?
#
loop_
_entity_poly.entity_id
_entity_poly.type
_entity_poly.pdbx_seq_one_letter_code
_entity_poly.pdbx_strand_id
1 'polypeptide(L)'
;MNIVVNTDKLYRSFLKKDAKNDNKCSYKIRQTKTQRSIIFMCSICENSSTLNDQNCRKQILSALLREPLVERIVLSHLYERDYEGKEIKALYELAHLQETLSNYINPNLSFNCHQAATDKCCSDRIKMIKTIIATSKNDLFR
;
A
#
# COMPACT_ATOMS: atom_id res chain seq x y z
N MET A 1 -10.79 34.61 27.85
CA MET A 1 -9.47 33.95 27.65
C MET A 1 -9.45 33.36 26.26
N ASN A 2 -8.83 34.04 25.30
CA ASN A 2 -8.78 33.59 23.91
C ASN A 2 -7.55 32.69 23.73
N ILE A 3 -7.78 31.40 23.49
CA ILE A 3 -6.71 30.48 23.08
C ILE A 3 -6.49 30.71 21.59
N VAL A 4 -5.50 31.54 21.26
CA VAL A 4 -5.00 31.67 19.89
C VAL A 4 -4.26 30.38 19.57
N VAL A 5 -4.93 29.45 18.88
CA VAL A 5 -4.28 28.25 18.36
C VAL A 5 -3.38 28.68 17.22
N ASN A 6 -2.07 28.66 17.45
CA ASN A 6 -1.06 28.98 16.45
C ASN A 6 -1.09 27.93 15.33
N THR A 7 -1.81 28.25 14.26
CA THR A 7 -2.05 27.40 13.09
C THR A 7 -0.77 27.08 12.33
N ASP A 8 0.29 27.89 12.44
CA ASP A 8 1.59 27.60 11.84
C ASP A 8 2.31 26.45 12.55
N LYS A 9 2.13 26.29 13.86
CA LYS A 9 2.69 25.17 14.63
C LYS A 9 1.98 23.85 14.30
N LEU A 10 0.67 23.91 14.06
CA LEU A 10 -0.17 22.79 13.61
C LEU A 10 0.16 22.40 12.17
N TYR A 11 0.27 23.36 11.26
CA TYR A 11 0.62 23.13 9.86
C TYR A 11 2.05 22.57 9.69
N ARG A 12 3.01 23.04 10.50
CA ARG A 12 4.37 22.46 10.55
C ARG A 12 4.42 21.05 11.11
N SER A 13 3.43 20.61 11.89
CA SER A 13 3.34 19.21 12.34
C SER A 13 2.85 18.27 11.24
N PHE A 14 2.05 18.76 10.30
CA PHE A 14 1.64 18.03 9.09
C PHE A 14 2.67 18.11 7.95
N LEU A 15 3.48 19.18 7.92
CA LEU A 15 4.61 19.34 6.99
C LEU A 15 5.95 18.81 7.53
N LYS A 16 5.96 18.16 8.70
CA LYS A 16 7.06 17.24 9.02
C LYS A 16 6.96 16.09 8.03
N LYS A 17 7.56 16.32 6.86
CA LYS A 17 8.06 15.29 5.95
C LYS A 17 8.69 14.26 6.86
N ASP A 18 8.02 13.12 7.02
CA ASP A 18 8.48 12.06 7.90
C ASP A 18 9.97 11.90 7.62
N ALA A 19 10.77 12.17 8.67
CA ALA A 19 12.19 11.94 8.62
C ALA A 19 12.38 10.57 8.00
N LYS A 20 13.21 10.46 6.95
CA LYS A 20 13.55 9.22 6.26
C LYS A 20 13.74 8.09 7.29
N ASN A 21 12.67 7.37 7.59
CA ASN A 21 12.76 6.07 8.18
C ASN A 21 12.97 5.18 6.96
N ASP A 22 14.23 4.85 6.71
CA ASP A 22 14.63 3.79 5.77
C ASP A 22 14.18 2.41 6.30
N ASN A 23 12.95 2.31 6.84
CA ASN A 23 12.22 1.10 7.17
C ASN A 23 11.62 0.52 5.88
N LYS A 24 12.47 0.28 4.88
CA LYS A 24 12.14 -0.50 3.70
C LYS A 24 12.68 -1.91 3.89
N CYS A 25 11.85 -2.93 3.65
CA CYS A 25 12.38 -4.28 3.55
C CYS A 25 13.38 -4.31 2.39
N SER A 26 14.63 -4.66 2.69
CA SER A 26 15.63 -4.84 1.65
C SER A 26 15.31 -6.10 0.84
N TYR A 27 15.60 -6.08 -0.45
CA TYR A 27 15.47 -7.25 -1.30
C TYR A 27 16.57 -7.24 -2.36
N LYS A 28 16.87 -8.42 -2.89
CA LYS A 28 17.82 -8.61 -3.98
C LYS A 28 17.14 -9.34 -5.12
N ILE A 29 17.48 -8.98 -6.34
CA ILE A 29 17.03 -9.68 -7.54
C ILE A 29 18.16 -10.60 -7.97
N ARG A 30 17.84 -11.86 -8.18
CA ARG A 30 18.77 -12.86 -8.70
C ARG A 30 18.21 -13.42 -10.00
N GLN A 31 18.93 -13.17 -11.08
CA GLN A 31 18.62 -13.70 -12.41
C GLN A 31 19.53 -14.90 -12.69
N THR A 32 18.94 -16.01 -13.10
CA THR A 32 19.62 -17.17 -13.68
C THR A 32 19.21 -17.31 -15.15
N LYS A 33 19.78 -18.29 -15.86
CA LYS A 33 19.42 -18.56 -17.26
C LYS A 33 17.94 -18.92 -17.45
N THR A 34 17.31 -19.47 -16.42
CA THR A 34 15.95 -20.04 -16.49
C THR A 34 14.97 -19.40 -15.54
N GLN A 35 15.43 -18.64 -14.54
CA GLN A 35 14.59 -18.13 -13.47
C GLN A 35 15.09 -16.78 -12.94
N ARG A 36 14.18 -15.83 -12.83
CA ARG A 36 14.31 -14.59 -12.07
C ARG A 36 13.65 -14.78 -10.71
N SER A 37 14.40 -14.42 -9.68
CA SER A 37 13.94 -14.52 -8.29
C SER A 37 14.14 -13.20 -7.57
N ILE A 38 13.23 -12.90 -6.66
CA ILE A 38 13.36 -11.82 -5.69
C ILE A 38 13.54 -12.44 -4.30
N ILE A 39 14.58 -12.00 -3.60
CA ILE A 39 14.93 -12.51 -2.27
C ILE A 39 14.73 -11.37 -1.29
N PHE A 40 13.73 -11.47 -0.43
CA PHE A 40 13.44 -10.46 0.59
C PHE A 40 14.22 -10.74 1.86
N MET A 41 14.97 -9.73 2.30
CA MET A 41 15.76 -9.71 3.53
C MET A 41 15.29 -8.53 4.39
N CYS A 42 14.15 -8.69 5.09
CA CYS A 42 13.58 -7.59 5.84
C CYS A 42 14.20 -7.46 7.23
N SER A 43 15.07 -6.47 7.42
CA SER A 43 15.66 -6.13 8.73
C SER A 43 14.62 -5.67 9.75
N ILE A 44 13.50 -5.12 9.30
CA ILE A 44 12.38 -4.63 10.14
C ILE A 44 11.69 -5.79 10.86
N CYS A 45 11.70 -6.99 10.27
CA CYS A 45 11.05 -8.18 10.80
C CYS A 45 12.08 -9.13 11.43
N GLU A 46 13.14 -8.61 12.06
CA GLU A 46 14.24 -9.42 12.64
C GLU A 46 14.92 -10.35 11.61
N ASN A 47 15.04 -9.91 10.35
CA ASN A 47 15.49 -10.72 9.22
C ASN A 47 14.59 -11.94 8.92
N SER A 48 13.36 -11.97 9.46
CA SER A 48 12.31 -12.92 9.11
C SER A 48 11.31 -12.25 8.17
N SER A 49 11.60 -12.27 6.88
CA SER A 49 10.64 -11.79 5.88
C SER A 49 9.38 -12.66 5.98
N THR A 50 8.22 -12.06 6.27
CA THR A 50 6.97 -12.81 6.49
C THR A 50 5.77 -12.09 5.90
N LEU A 51 4.83 -12.85 5.34
CA LEU A 51 3.55 -12.31 4.88
C LEU A 51 2.57 -12.05 6.04
N ASN A 52 2.84 -12.56 7.24
CA ASN A 52 1.96 -12.41 8.40
C ASN A 52 2.05 -11.01 9.02
N ASP A 53 3.25 -10.41 9.02
CA ASP A 53 3.47 -9.05 9.49
C ASP A 53 2.95 -8.03 8.48
N GLN A 54 2.25 -7.00 8.98
CA GLN A 54 1.60 -6.00 8.12
C GLN A 54 2.61 -5.13 7.36
N ASN A 55 3.74 -4.76 7.99
CA ASN A 55 4.75 -3.92 7.37
C ASN A 55 5.53 -4.71 6.32
N CYS A 56 5.97 -5.93 6.65
CA CYS A 56 6.61 -6.84 5.70
C CYS A 56 5.69 -7.12 4.50
N ARG A 57 4.41 -7.45 4.74
CA ARG A 57 3.43 -7.70 3.67
C ARG A 57 3.27 -6.51 2.73
N LYS A 58 3.08 -5.30 3.27
CA LYS A 58 2.98 -4.07 2.46
C LYS A 58 4.21 -3.88 1.57
N GLN A 59 5.40 -4.03 2.14
CA GLN A 59 6.65 -3.82 1.39
C GLN A 59 6.89 -4.89 0.32
N ILE A 60 6.54 -6.15 0.60
CA ILE A 60 6.61 -7.26 -0.37
C ILE A 60 5.69 -6.96 -1.56
N LEU A 61 4.40 -6.66 -1.32
CA LEU A 61 3.46 -6.37 -2.40
C LEU A 61 3.87 -5.13 -3.21
N SER A 62 4.35 -4.07 -2.55
CA SER A 62 4.87 -2.88 -3.24
C SER A 62 6.16 -3.13 -4.03
N ALA A 63 6.98 -4.12 -3.67
CA ALA A 63 8.13 -4.51 -4.48
C ALA A 63 7.69 -5.30 -5.72
N LEU A 64 6.69 -6.19 -5.60
CA LEU A 64 6.14 -6.93 -6.75
C LEU A 64 5.57 -6.03 -7.84
N LEU A 65 4.94 -4.91 -7.49
CA LEU A 65 4.44 -3.95 -8.49
C LEU A 65 5.54 -3.16 -9.19
N ARG A 66 6.70 -2.98 -8.55
CA ARG A 66 7.80 -2.16 -9.07
C ARG A 66 8.76 -2.94 -9.95
N GLU A 67 8.90 -4.23 -9.68
CA GLU A 67 9.83 -5.09 -10.39
C GLU A 67 9.14 -5.80 -11.56
N PRO A 68 9.86 -6.07 -12.66
CA PRO A 68 9.36 -6.95 -13.71
C PRO A 68 8.99 -8.33 -13.14
N LEU A 69 8.02 -9.00 -13.79
CA LEU A 69 7.55 -10.32 -13.39
C LEU A 69 8.71 -11.27 -13.08
N VAL A 70 8.69 -11.83 -11.88
CA VAL A 70 9.63 -12.83 -11.39
C VAL A 70 8.92 -14.18 -11.25
N GLU A 71 9.64 -15.28 -11.43
CA GLU A 71 9.08 -16.63 -11.33
C GLU A 71 9.16 -17.19 -9.90
N ARG A 72 9.95 -16.57 -9.02
CA ARG A 72 10.13 -16.99 -7.62
C ARG A 72 10.30 -15.83 -6.65
N ILE A 73 9.64 -15.94 -5.49
CA ILE A 73 9.90 -15.12 -4.31
C ILE A 73 10.49 -16.00 -3.22
N VAL A 74 11.60 -15.55 -2.64
CA VAL A 74 12.21 -16.16 -1.45
C VAL A 74 12.05 -15.21 -0.29
N LEU A 75 11.40 -15.65 0.77
CA LEU A 75 11.36 -14.93 2.03
C LEU A 75 12.46 -15.49 2.94
N SER A 76 13.54 -14.72 3.15
CA SER A 76 14.64 -15.18 3.98
C SER A 76 14.21 -15.22 5.45
N HIS A 77 14.35 -16.38 6.08
CA HIS A 77 14.33 -16.59 7.53
C HIS A 77 15.17 -17.85 7.88
N LEU A 78 15.12 -18.34 9.13
CA LEU A 78 15.73 -19.60 9.57
C LEU A 78 15.31 -20.81 8.71
N TYR A 79 14.12 -20.75 8.09
CA TYR A 79 13.66 -21.64 7.03
C TYR A 79 13.23 -20.78 5.84
N GLU A 80 13.87 -20.97 4.69
CA GLU A 80 13.48 -20.27 3.45
C GLU A 80 12.08 -20.72 3.04
N ARG A 81 11.18 -19.76 2.85
CA ARG A 81 9.88 -20.01 2.20
C ARG A 81 9.94 -19.50 0.77
N ASP A 82 9.81 -20.44 -0.15
CA ASP A 82 9.76 -20.19 -1.58
C ASP A 82 8.31 -20.15 -2.07
N TYR A 83 8.01 -19.16 -2.89
CA TYR A 83 6.73 -19.03 -3.60
C TYR A 83 7.02 -18.99 -5.10
N GLU A 84 6.46 -19.94 -5.83
CA GLU A 84 6.59 -20.09 -7.29
C GLU A 84 5.20 -20.31 -7.91
N GLY A 85 5.12 -20.46 -9.23
CA GLY A 85 3.90 -20.92 -9.90
C GLY A 85 2.60 -20.18 -9.55
N LYS A 86 1.65 -20.88 -8.90
CA LYS A 86 0.32 -20.33 -8.61
C LYS A 86 0.35 -19.37 -7.42
N GLU A 87 1.24 -19.63 -6.48
CA GLU A 87 1.40 -18.90 -5.25
C GLU A 87 1.92 -17.49 -5.52
N ILE A 88 2.92 -17.37 -6.38
CA ILE A 88 3.42 -16.05 -6.80
C ILE A 88 2.38 -15.30 -7.65
N LYS A 89 1.62 -16.00 -8.49
CA LYS A 89 0.53 -15.39 -9.25
C LYS A 89 -0.52 -14.77 -8.33
N ALA A 90 -0.92 -15.49 -7.28
CA ALA A 90 -1.84 -14.96 -6.27
C ALA A 90 -1.27 -13.72 -5.56
N LEU A 91 0.04 -13.66 -5.31
CA LEU A 91 0.68 -12.49 -4.73
C LEU A 91 0.66 -11.27 -5.67
N TYR A 92 0.83 -11.47 -6.99
CA TYR A 92 0.65 -10.40 -7.97
C TYR A 92 -0.80 -9.92 -8.05
N GLU A 93 -1.78 -10.84 -8.08
CA GLU A 93 -3.20 -10.48 -8.07
C GLU A 93 -3.57 -9.66 -6.82
N LEU A 94 -3.06 -10.03 -5.65
CA LEU A 94 -3.22 -9.27 -4.41
C LEU A 94 -2.56 -7.89 -4.48
N ALA A 95 -1.37 -7.80 -5.08
CA ALA A 95 -0.66 -6.54 -5.23
C ALA A 95 -1.42 -5.58 -6.16
N HIS A 96 -1.92 -6.06 -7.31
CA HIS A 96 -2.72 -5.27 -8.24
C HIS A 96 -4.10 -4.91 -7.68
N LEU A 97 -4.70 -5.80 -6.88
CA LEU A 97 -5.91 -5.45 -6.13
C LEU A 97 -5.64 -4.29 -5.17
N GLN A 98 -4.53 -4.31 -4.44
CA GLN A 98 -4.15 -3.22 -3.53
C GLN A 98 -3.97 -1.90 -4.30
N GLU A 99 -3.26 -1.93 -5.44
CA GLU A 99 -3.06 -0.75 -6.29
C GLU A 99 -4.39 -0.20 -6.82
N THR A 100 -5.24 -1.07 -7.36
CA THR A 100 -6.58 -0.72 -7.85
C THR A 100 -7.43 -0.09 -6.74
N LEU A 101 -7.45 -0.70 -5.56
CA LEU A 101 -8.21 -0.17 -4.42
C LEU A 101 -7.68 1.18 -3.94
N SER A 102 -6.38 1.42 -4.07
CA SER A 102 -5.76 2.69 -3.67
C SER A 102 -6.25 3.88 -4.50
N ASN A 103 -6.66 3.65 -5.76
CA ASN A 103 -7.22 4.69 -6.63
C ASN A 103 -8.57 5.23 -6.13
N TYR A 104 -9.27 4.48 -5.27
CA TYR A 104 -10.54 4.92 -4.69
C TYR A 104 -10.37 5.62 -3.33
N ILE A 105 -9.15 5.73 -2.80
CA ILE A 105 -8.90 6.49 -1.58
C ILE A 105 -9.12 7.97 -1.89
N ASN A 106 -10.29 8.48 -1.51
CA ASN A 106 -10.66 9.86 -1.73
C ASN A 106 -10.67 10.61 -0.38
N PRO A 107 -9.79 11.60 -0.17
CA PRO A 107 -9.75 12.35 1.09
C PRO A 107 -11.04 13.12 1.35
N ASN A 108 -11.80 13.48 0.32
CA ASN A 108 -13.10 14.15 0.49
C ASN A 108 -14.19 13.20 0.99
N LEU A 109 -13.99 11.87 0.92
CA LEU A 109 -14.88 10.89 1.54
C LEU A 109 -14.56 10.63 3.01
N SER A 110 -13.33 10.94 3.47
CA SER A 110 -12.84 10.63 4.82
C SER A 110 -13.07 11.74 5.85
N PHE A 111 -13.42 12.96 5.43
CA PHE A 111 -13.82 14.02 6.37
C PHE A 111 -15.25 13.82 6.87
N ASN A 112 -15.43 13.94 8.19
CA ASN A 112 -16.76 14.01 8.78
C ASN A 112 -17.43 15.32 8.36
N CYS A 113 -18.65 15.26 7.81
CA CYS A 113 -19.49 16.44 7.61
C CYS A 113 -19.88 16.98 9.00
N HIS A 114 -18.97 17.68 9.68
CA HIS A 114 -19.25 18.41 10.91
C HIS A 114 -19.44 19.87 10.54
N GLN A 115 -20.61 20.39 10.92
CA GLN A 115 -21.11 21.77 10.81
C GLN A 115 -21.98 22.06 9.57
N ALA A 116 -23.29 22.03 9.80
CA ALA A 116 -24.36 22.91 9.28
C ALA A 116 -24.46 23.24 7.77
N ALA A 117 -23.71 22.57 6.89
CA ALA A 117 -23.97 22.49 5.45
C ALA A 117 -24.40 21.05 5.06
N THR A 118 -25.27 20.47 5.89
CA THR A 118 -25.46 19.02 6.07
C THR A 118 -26.02 18.31 4.84
N ASP A 119 -26.87 18.96 4.05
CA ASP A 119 -27.55 18.28 2.93
C ASP A 119 -26.69 18.26 1.67
N LYS A 120 -25.99 19.35 1.38
CA LYS A 120 -25.12 19.44 0.19
C LYS A 120 -23.87 18.58 0.36
N CYS A 121 -23.21 18.65 1.52
CA CYS A 121 -22.04 17.79 1.84
C CYS A 121 -22.39 16.31 1.69
N CYS A 122 -23.50 15.87 2.29
CA CYS A 122 -23.94 14.48 2.21
C CYS A 122 -24.35 14.08 0.78
N SER A 123 -25.08 14.94 0.06
CA SER A 123 -25.49 14.70 -1.33
C SER A 123 -24.29 14.56 -2.27
N ASP A 124 -23.29 15.43 -2.14
CA ASP A 124 -22.06 15.37 -2.94
C ASP A 124 -21.24 14.12 -2.60
N ARG A 125 -21.21 13.70 -1.34
CA ARG A 125 -20.58 12.44 -0.90
C ARG A 125 -21.27 11.21 -1.50
N ILE A 126 -22.60 11.18 -1.48
CA ILE A 126 -23.39 10.09 -2.09
C ILE A 126 -23.13 10.05 -3.60
N LYS A 127 -23.07 11.20 -4.28
CA LYS A 127 -22.73 11.26 -5.72
C LYS A 127 -21.32 10.70 -5.96
N MET A 128 -20.32 11.12 -5.19
CA MET A 128 -18.95 10.60 -5.32
C MET A 128 -18.89 9.07 -5.14
N ILE A 129 -19.55 8.53 -4.11
CA ILE A 129 -19.62 7.08 -3.89
C ILE A 129 -20.31 6.37 -5.07
N LYS A 130 -21.44 6.91 -5.55
CA LYS A 130 -22.16 6.34 -6.71
C LYS A 130 -21.29 6.35 -7.97
N THR A 131 -20.53 7.42 -8.21
CA THR A 131 -19.59 7.51 -9.33
C THR A 131 -18.50 6.45 -9.20
N ILE A 132 -17.88 6.31 -8.03
CA ILE A 132 -16.86 5.29 -7.77
C ILE A 132 -17.41 3.88 -8.07
N ILE A 133 -18.60 3.55 -7.56
CA ILE A 133 -19.24 2.25 -7.79
C ILE A 133 -19.57 2.03 -9.28
N ALA A 134 -19.99 3.08 -9.98
CA ALA A 134 -20.31 2.99 -11.40
C ALA A 134 -19.06 2.78 -12.26
N THR A 135 -17.95 3.46 -11.93
CA THR A 135 -16.69 3.33 -12.67
C THR A 135 -15.96 2.04 -12.33
N SER A 136 -16.04 1.58 -11.07
CA SER A 136 -15.32 0.37 -10.63
C SER A 136 -15.71 -0.90 -11.36
N LYS A 137 -16.91 -0.97 -11.94
CA LYS A 137 -17.35 -2.12 -12.76
C LYS A 137 -16.58 -2.25 -14.07
N ASN A 138 -16.03 -1.16 -14.57
CA ASN A 138 -15.30 -1.11 -15.84
C ASN A 138 -13.79 -1.11 -15.64
N ASP A 139 -13.33 -1.05 -14.37
CA ASP A 139 -11.91 -1.09 -14.06
C ASP A 139 -11.36 -2.50 -14.32
N LEU A 140 -10.30 -2.55 -15.11
CA LEU A 140 -9.67 -3.81 -15.49
C LEU A 140 -8.92 -4.38 -14.29
N PHE A 141 -9.37 -5.55 -13.81
CA PHE A 141 -8.53 -6.44 -13.03
C PHE A 141 -7.50 -7.05 -14.00
N ARG A 142 -6.31 -6.47 -14.06
CA ARG A 142 -5.17 -7.03 -14.79
C ARG A 142 -4.26 -7.82 -13.87
#